data_AF-A0A926JSC2-F1
#
_entry.id   AF-A0A926JSC2-F1
#
_cell.length_a   1.000
_cell.length_b   1.000
_cell.length_c   1.000
_cell.angle_alpha   90.00
_cell.angle_beta   90.00
_cell.angle_gamma   90.00
#
_symmetry.space_group_name_H-M   'P 1'
#
loop_
_entity.id
_entity.type
_entity.pdbx_description
1 polymer ?
#
loop_
_entity_poly.entity_id
_entity_poly.type
_entity_poly.pdbx_seq_one_letter_code
_entity_poly.pdbx_strand_id
1 'polypeptide(L)'
;MMRNIISSVCMLCCYLLIAQESSVRNGKEPVAEGKFEPTWESLSDIEREPEWFKDAKFGIYFHWGVYSVPAYSSEWYPRWMYVPGREDWGGDIFEHHRKTYGPLSEFNYHDFIPMFTAEHFDAKEWAALFKKTGARFAGPVAQHHDGFAMWDSKVNPWNAKDMGPKKDILGELFAELKKNDMKTIATFHHARLLQRYAKDTSNWAGNRPDPGWNSHYPYHPDYVTSTIDPKLRMLYGNIPADEFHEYWLNQVNEVVDVYAPDIIWFDSWLDKIPENYRQKMVAHHFNTAVSRGQAPIVAYKQEDLPANVGILDIEQGGKTEISDDYWLTDITLSNDSWSYIHGQTYKPAALVIRNMVDVWSKKGIVLLNISPKANGTIPAEQRSVLAAIGKWIDKHKEAVYGTRAHSTYGYGDAEFEKGHFGGQSATIAYSEKDIRFTVSKDKKYLYVFSLGLPAPGSDLVIRTPIESGIKKVSVLGSGKELRWTVTDNLLTLTTPGPSDMNELATVFKVELE
;
A
#
# COMPACT_ATOMS: atom_id res chain seq x y z
N MET A 1 81.00 46.98 20.23
CA MET A 1 81.55 47.66 19.04
C MET A 1 80.98 46.97 17.81
N MET A 2 80.32 47.74 16.93
CA MET A 2 80.06 47.54 15.48
C MET A 2 79.79 46.11 14.94
N ARG A 3 78.57 45.79 14.49
CA ARG A 3 77.98 45.98 13.14
C ARG A 3 78.60 45.15 11.98
N ASN A 4 77.73 44.28 11.44
CA ASN A 4 77.55 43.82 10.04
C ASN A 4 78.56 42.82 9.42
N ILE A 5 78.10 41.71 8.82
CA ILE A 5 77.67 41.54 7.40
C ILE A 5 77.25 40.06 7.12
N ILE A 6 75.99 39.89 6.67
CA ILE A 6 75.43 39.07 5.55
C ILE A 6 76.04 37.70 5.20
N SER A 7 75.22 36.62 5.19
CA SER A 7 74.94 35.83 3.97
C SER A 7 73.81 34.79 4.14
N SER A 8 73.01 34.68 3.07
CA SER A 8 72.32 33.49 2.55
C SER A 8 70.98 33.04 3.16
N VAL A 9 69.94 33.44 2.42
CA VAL A 9 68.64 32.80 2.21
C VAL A 9 68.78 31.31 1.89
N CYS A 10 68.07 30.43 2.62
CA CYS A 10 67.30 29.30 2.05
C CYS A 10 66.64 28.45 3.15
N MET A 11 65.35 28.17 2.93
CA MET A 11 64.56 27.04 3.45
C MET A 11 64.54 26.78 4.96
N LEU A 12 63.38 26.99 5.57
CA LEU A 12 62.71 25.90 6.27
C LEU A 12 61.20 26.09 6.18
N CYS A 13 60.58 25.22 5.38
CA CYS A 13 59.14 25.15 5.15
C CYS A 13 58.38 24.81 6.44
N CYS A 14 57.24 25.47 6.59
CA CYS A 14 56.19 25.17 7.53
C CYS A 14 55.75 23.70 7.47
N TYR A 15 55.73 23.03 8.62
CA TYR A 15 54.82 21.91 8.89
C TYR A 15 54.25 22.07 10.30
N LEU A 16 53.25 22.95 10.41
CA LEU A 16 52.21 22.81 11.42
C LEU A 16 51.12 21.99 10.76
N LEU A 17 51.09 20.69 11.08
CA LEU A 17 49.99 19.79 10.77
C LEU A 17 48.73 20.30 11.47
N ILE A 18 47.93 21.07 10.72
CA ILE A 18 46.52 21.23 11.02
C ILE A 18 45.86 19.92 10.62
N ALA A 19 45.53 19.09 11.61
CA ALA A 19 44.59 18.01 11.42
C ALA A 19 43.19 18.62 11.21
N GLN A 20 42.86 18.95 9.96
CA GLN A 20 41.50 19.12 9.49
C GLN A 20 41.11 17.82 8.78
N GLU A 21 40.59 16.85 9.53
CA GLU A 21 39.80 15.77 8.98
C GLU A 21 38.32 16.08 9.20
N SER A 22 37.73 16.62 8.14
CA SER A 22 36.34 16.46 7.67
C SER A 22 35.28 16.04 8.69
N SER A 23 34.82 16.96 9.51
CA SER A 23 33.45 16.95 10.04
C SER A 23 32.51 17.65 9.06
N VAL A 24 32.10 16.96 7.99
CA VAL A 24 30.85 17.32 7.28
C VAL A 24 29.81 16.28 7.66
N ARG A 25 29.42 16.30 8.93
CA ARG A 25 28.07 15.90 9.35
C ARG A 25 27.26 17.18 9.36
N ASN A 26 26.58 17.49 8.24
CA ASN A 26 25.50 18.46 8.30
C ASN A 26 24.35 17.79 9.06
N GLY A 27 24.38 17.94 10.38
CA GLY A 27 23.32 17.54 11.28
C GLY A 27 22.07 18.37 10.99
N LYS A 28 21.13 17.78 10.28
CA LYS A 28 19.74 17.88 10.72
C LYS A 28 19.51 16.68 11.61
N GLU A 29 18.86 16.88 12.76
CA GLU A 29 18.31 15.74 13.48
C GLU A 29 17.39 14.98 12.50
N PRO A 30 17.43 13.64 12.48
CA PRO A 30 16.64 12.85 11.53
C PRO A 30 15.12 12.89 11.82
N VAL A 31 14.70 13.77 12.74
CA VAL A 31 13.34 14.01 13.17
C VAL A 31 13.05 15.49 12.98
N ALA A 32 11.92 15.81 12.36
CA ALA A 32 11.50 17.20 12.21
C ALA A 32 11.11 17.76 13.59
N GLU A 33 11.42 19.03 13.85
CA GLU A 33 10.99 19.72 15.07
C GLU A 33 9.45 19.74 15.16
N GLY A 34 8.91 19.47 16.35
CA GLY A 34 7.46 19.50 16.56
C GLY A 34 7.01 18.90 17.89
N LYS A 35 5.72 18.59 17.99
CA LYS A 35 5.06 18.07 19.20
C LYS A 35 5.56 16.67 19.57
N PHE A 36 5.87 15.85 18.57
CA PHE A 36 6.07 14.43 18.74
C PHE A 36 7.55 14.10 18.92
N GLU A 37 7.88 13.57 20.08
CA GLU A 37 9.19 13.00 20.37
C GLU A 37 9.27 11.57 19.79
N PRO A 38 10.47 11.05 19.47
CA PRO A 38 10.64 9.69 18.96
C PRO A 38 10.52 8.65 20.08
N THR A 39 9.36 8.60 20.75
CA THR A 39 8.99 7.58 21.75
C THR A 39 7.55 7.13 21.50
N TRP A 40 7.24 5.85 21.70
CA TRP A 40 5.87 5.35 21.47
C TRP A 40 4.81 6.06 22.31
N GLU A 41 5.17 6.46 23.53
CA GLU A 41 4.30 7.27 24.41
C GLU A 41 3.90 8.57 23.74
N SER A 42 4.87 9.38 23.29
CA SER A 42 4.59 10.66 22.62
C SER A 42 3.85 10.46 21.30
N LEU A 43 4.22 9.45 20.51
CA LEU A 43 3.62 9.18 19.20
C LEU A 43 2.16 8.73 19.28
N SER A 44 1.74 8.16 20.41
CA SER A 44 0.36 7.73 20.62
C SER A 44 -0.62 8.88 20.85
N ASP A 45 -0.14 10.11 21.04
CA ASP A 45 -0.97 11.32 21.19
C ASP A 45 -1.50 11.87 19.85
N ILE A 46 -1.30 11.15 18.74
CA ILE A 46 -1.84 11.50 17.43
C ILE A 46 -3.32 11.12 17.34
N GLU A 47 -4.12 11.90 16.60
CA GLU A 47 -5.44 11.45 16.13
C GLU A 47 -5.22 10.40 15.03
N ARG A 48 -4.98 9.13 15.40
CA ARG A 48 -4.63 8.05 14.46
C ARG A 48 -5.73 7.71 13.45
N GLU A 49 -6.99 7.99 13.78
CA GLU A 49 -8.16 7.73 12.93
C GLU A 49 -8.85 9.03 12.51
N PRO A 50 -8.20 9.88 11.70
CA PRO A 50 -8.75 11.17 11.34
C PRO A 50 -10.05 11.01 10.55
N GLU A 51 -10.98 11.96 10.71
CA GLU A 51 -12.31 11.90 10.09
C GLU A 51 -12.27 11.67 8.58
N TRP A 52 -11.30 12.27 7.88
CA TRP A 52 -11.16 12.10 6.43
C TRP A 52 -10.90 10.63 6.03
N PHE A 53 -10.18 9.86 6.85
CA PHE A 53 -9.85 8.47 6.59
C PHE A 53 -11.06 7.56 6.84
N LYS A 54 -11.76 7.79 7.94
CA LYS A 54 -13.01 7.09 8.28
C LYS A 54 -14.08 7.30 7.20
N ASP A 55 -14.07 8.46 6.54
CA ASP A 55 -14.98 8.83 5.46
C ASP A 55 -14.54 8.32 4.08
N ALA A 56 -13.23 8.07 3.89
CA ALA A 56 -12.64 7.75 2.60
C ALA A 56 -13.08 6.39 2.04
N LYS A 57 -13.16 5.36 2.90
CA LYS A 57 -13.57 3.95 2.61
C LYS A 57 -12.77 3.17 1.57
N PHE A 58 -12.24 3.84 0.55
CA PHE A 58 -11.68 3.21 -0.63
C PHE A 58 -10.53 4.04 -1.21
N GLY A 59 -9.39 3.39 -1.40
CA GLY A 59 -8.22 3.90 -2.09
C GLY A 59 -7.67 2.91 -3.11
N ILE A 60 -6.76 3.40 -3.96
CA ILE A 60 -6.09 2.60 -4.99
C ILE A 60 -4.58 2.74 -4.84
N TYR A 61 -3.86 1.63 -4.93
CA TYR A 61 -2.41 1.64 -5.14
C TYR A 61 -2.03 0.65 -6.22
N PHE A 62 -0.73 0.54 -6.49
CA PHE A 62 -0.24 -0.31 -7.56
C PHE A 62 1.17 -0.81 -7.32
N HIS A 63 1.36 -2.10 -7.54
CA HIS A 63 2.67 -2.74 -7.63
C HIS A 63 3.20 -2.61 -9.05
N TRP A 64 3.99 -1.57 -9.27
CA TRP A 64 4.59 -1.26 -10.56
C TRP A 64 6.01 -0.73 -10.39
N GLY A 65 6.97 -1.39 -11.02
CA GLY A 65 8.38 -1.08 -10.91
C GLY A 65 9.20 -1.97 -11.85
N VAL A 66 10.50 -2.09 -11.60
CA VAL A 66 11.40 -2.84 -12.48
C VAL A 66 11.05 -4.33 -12.52
N TYR A 67 10.52 -4.88 -11.41
CA TYR A 67 9.96 -6.23 -11.35
C TYR A 67 8.77 -6.48 -12.29
N SER A 68 8.16 -5.43 -12.87
CA SER A 68 7.09 -5.57 -13.88
C SER A 68 7.63 -5.81 -15.30
N VAL A 69 8.93 -5.59 -15.54
CA VAL A 69 9.59 -5.83 -16.85
C VAL A 69 9.53 -7.29 -17.29
N PRO A 70 9.93 -8.28 -16.47
CA PRO A 70 9.87 -9.69 -16.88
C PRO A 70 8.44 -10.18 -17.08
N ALA A 71 7.44 -9.54 -16.45
CA ALA A 71 6.04 -9.91 -16.50
C ALA A 71 5.80 -11.41 -16.25
N TYR A 72 6.51 -11.98 -15.26
CA TYR A 72 6.55 -13.42 -15.02
C TYR A 72 6.46 -13.73 -13.51
N SER A 73 5.57 -14.66 -13.16
CA SER A 73 5.35 -15.21 -11.81
C SER A 73 4.88 -14.20 -10.73
N SER A 74 5.69 -13.22 -10.32
CA SER A 74 5.28 -12.19 -9.35
C SER A 74 6.27 -11.02 -9.21
N GLU A 75 5.92 -10.02 -8.39
CA GLU A 75 6.82 -8.92 -7.96
C GLU A 75 8.03 -9.41 -7.14
N TRP A 76 8.06 -10.70 -6.76
CA TRP A 76 9.21 -11.35 -6.12
C TRP A 76 10.19 -11.98 -7.12
N TYR A 77 9.97 -11.80 -8.43
CA TYR A 77 10.96 -12.11 -9.46
C TYR A 77 12.41 -11.70 -9.10
N PRO A 78 12.68 -10.47 -8.60
CA PRO A 78 14.04 -10.01 -8.30
C PRO A 78 14.76 -10.89 -7.28
N ARG A 79 14.02 -11.52 -6.35
CA ARG A 79 14.55 -12.45 -5.37
C ARG A 79 14.72 -13.84 -5.97
N TRP A 80 13.64 -14.38 -6.53
CA TRP A 80 13.57 -15.79 -6.89
C TRP A 80 14.41 -16.15 -8.12
N MET A 81 14.79 -15.17 -8.93
CA MET A 81 15.79 -15.37 -10.00
C MET A 81 17.18 -15.78 -9.47
N TYR A 82 17.45 -15.64 -8.17
CA TYR A 82 18.70 -16.03 -7.52
C TYR A 82 18.56 -17.31 -6.66
N VAL A 83 17.46 -18.06 -6.74
CA VAL A 83 17.24 -19.26 -5.90
C VAL A 83 17.02 -20.50 -6.77
N PRO A 84 18.08 -21.24 -7.14
CA PRO A 84 17.92 -22.48 -7.89
C PRO A 84 17.25 -23.58 -7.04
N GLY A 85 16.49 -24.45 -7.71
CA GLY A 85 15.93 -25.67 -7.08
C GLY A 85 14.79 -25.43 -6.10
N ARG A 86 14.18 -24.24 -6.09
CA ARG A 86 13.01 -23.93 -5.27
C ARG A 86 11.76 -24.59 -5.89
N GLU A 87 10.93 -25.22 -5.05
CA GLU A 87 9.74 -25.97 -5.50
C GLU A 87 8.39 -25.28 -5.21
N ASP A 88 8.35 -24.28 -4.31
CA ASP A 88 7.13 -23.57 -3.93
C ASP A 88 6.74 -22.43 -4.91
N TRP A 89 5.82 -21.53 -4.52
CA TRP A 89 5.42 -20.33 -5.29
C TRP A 89 6.61 -19.46 -5.76
N GLY A 90 6.85 -19.36 -7.07
CA GLY A 90 8.03 -18.67 -7.63
C GLY A 90 9.24 -19.58 -7.87
N GLY A 91 9.11 -20.89 -7.67
CA GLY A 91 10.17 -21.88 -7.95
C GLY A 91 10.56 -22.00 -9.42
N ASP A 92 9.69 -21.56 -10.33
CA ASP A 92 9.90 -21.56 -11.77
C ASP A 92 10.74 -20.35 -12.26
N ILE A 93 10.91 -19.31 -11.43
CA ILE A 93 11.53 -18.04 -11.82
C ILE A 93 13.00 -18.22 -12.20
N PHE A 94 13.78 -18.98 -11.42
CA PHE A 94 15.22 -19.17 -11.68
C PHE A 94 15.46 -19.78 -13.08
N GLU A 95 14.77 -20.88 -13.39
CA GLU A 95 14.93 -21.55 -14.69
C GLU A 95 14.33 -20.73 -15.84
N HIS A 96 13.22 -20.02 -15.62
CA HIS A 96 12.69 -19.08 -16.59
C HIS A 96 13.70 -17.97 -16.90
N HIS A 97 14.32 -17.38 -15.87
CA HIS A 97 15.34 -16.34 -16.04
C HIS A 97 16.52 -16.84 -16.87
N ARG A 98 17.08 -18.00 -16.49
CA ARG A 98 18.19 -18.63 -17.19
C ARG A 98 17.90 -18.90 -18.66
N LYS A 99 16.69 -19.36 -18.99
CA LYS A 99 16.26 -19.67 -20.36
C LYS A 99 15.96 -18.43 -21.20
N THR A 100 15.46 -17.37 -20.59
CA THR A 100 14.95 -16.18 -21.29
C THR A 100 16.01 -15.10 -21.45
N TYR A 101 16.80 -14.86 -20.40
CA TYR A 101 17.76 -13.75 -20.33
C TYR A 101 19.23 -14.20 -20.30
N GLY A 102 19.47 -15.45 -19.87
CA GLY A 102 20.81 -16.03 -19.77
C GLY A 102 21.23 -16.34 -18.33
N PRO A 103 22.43 -16.90 -18.12
CA PRO A 103 22.94 -17.19 -16.79
C PRO A 103 23.17 -15.92 -15.97
N LEU A 104 23.19 -16.04 -14.64
CA LEU A 104 23.44 -14.91 -13.71
C LEU A 104 24.83 -14.25 -13.88
N SER A 105 25.75 -14.88 -14.59
CA SER A 105 27.04 -14.28 -14.97
C SER A 105 26.92 -13.26 -16.10
N GLU A 106 25.80 -13.24 -16.82
CA GLU A 106 25.57 -12.39 -18.00
C GLU A 106 24.41 -11.41 -17.80
N PHE A 107 23.34 -11.83 -17.11
CA PHE A 107 22.16 -11.00 -16.89
C PHE A 107 21.71 -11.09 -15.43
N ASN A 108 21.56 -9.93 -14.79
CA ASN A 108 21.17 -9.76 -13.40
C ASN A 108 19.98 -8.81 -13.27
N TYR A 109 19.44 -8.70 -12.06
CA TYR A 109 18.26 -7.89 -11.82
C TYR A 109 18.43 -6.41 -12.26
N HIS A 110 19.59 -5.81 -12.01
CA HIS A 110 19.85 -4.42 -12.40
C HIS A 110 19.84 -4.20 -13.92
N ASP A 111 20.00 -5.25 -14.72
CA ASP A 111 19.96 -5.16 -16.18
C ASP A 111 18.53 -4.99 -16.73
N PHE A 112 17.50 -5.23 -15.90
CA PHE A 112 16.12 -4.86 -16.24
C PHE A 112 15.84 -3.36 -16.13
N ILE A 113 16.66 -2.60 -15.40
CA ILE A 113 16.38 -1.18 -15.12
C ILE A 113 16.30 -0.34 -16.40
N PRO A 114 17.22 -0.46 -17.39
CA PRO A 114 17.10 0.25 -18.66
C PRO A 114 15.86 -0.16 -19.49
N MET A 115 15.30 -1.34 -19.23
CA MET A 115 14.11 -1.85 -19.94
C MET A 115 12.80 -1.33 -19.34
N PHE A 116 12.83 -0.81 -18.11
CA PHE A 116 11.69 -0.17 -17.47
C PHE A 116 11.54 1.28 -17.96
N THR A 117 10.94 1.48 -19.13
CA THR A 117 10.91 2.82 -19.77
C THR A 117 9.68 3.66 -19.44
N ALA A 118 8.58 3.07 -18.96
CA ALA A 118 7.33 3.78 -18.65
C ALA A 118 6.85 4.75 -19.76
N GLU A 119 7.05 4.38 -21.02
CA GLU A 119 6.78 5.23 -22.20
C GLU A 119 5.31 5.70 -22.32
N HIS A 120 4.37 4.96 -21.74
CA HIS A 120 2.93 5.25 -21.72
C HIS A 120 2.40 5.65 -20.34
N PHE A 121 3.28 5.87 -19.36
CA PHE A 121 2.87 6.44 -18.09
C PHE A 121 2.46 7.90 -18.26
N ASP A 122 1.24 8.20 -17.82
CA ASP A 122 0.65 9.52 -17.74
C ASP A 122 -0.02 9.68 -16.37
N ALA A 123 0.61 10.47 -15.50
CA ALA A 123 0.13 10.75 -14.14
C ALA A 123 -1.27 11.36 -14.12
N LYS A 124 -1.61 12.22 -15.09
CA LYS A 124 -2.90 12.88 -15.18
C LYS A 124 -3.99 11.89 -15.57
N GLU A 125 -3.69 11.01 -16.52
CA GLU A 125 -4.60 9.94 -16.93
C GLU A 125 -4.88 8.98 -15.78
N TRP A 126 -3.84 8.56 -15.05
CA TRP A 126 -3.98 7.65 -13.90
C TRP A 126 -4.77 8.30 -12.76
N ALA A 127 -4.46 9.55 -12.39
CA ALA A 127 -5.22 10.26 -11.37
C ALA A 127 -6.70 10.43 -11.74
N ALA A 128 -7.00 10.74 -13.02
CA ALA A 128 -8.36 10.83 -13.51
C ALA A 128 -9.08 9.47 -13.48
N LEU A 129 -8.40 8.38 -13.82
CA LEU A 129 -8.92 7.02 -13.73
C LEU A 129 -9.27 6.67 -12.26
N PHE A 130 -8.35 6.89 -11.32
CA PHE A 130 -8.55 6.54 -9.91
C PHE A 130 -9.71 7.33 -9.30
N LYS A 131 -9.80 8.63 -9.60
CA LYS A 131 -10.95 9.47 -9.21
C LYS A 131 -12.25 8.93 -9.77
N LYS A 132 -12.27 8.52 -11.04
CA LYS A 132 -13.46 7.97 -11.69
C LYS A 132 -13.91 6.63 -11.10
N THR A 133 -12.99 5.83 -10.55
CA THR A 133 -13.33 4.63 -9.78
C THR A 133 -13.99 4.97 -8.44
N GLY A 134 -13.86 6.21 -7.96
CA GLY A 134 -14.36 6.65 -6.65
C GLY A 134 -13.32 6.57 -5.54
N ALA A 135 -12.06 6.25 -5.84
CA ALA A 135 -11.02 6.26 -4.82
C ALA A 135 -10.87 7.66 -4.20
N ARG A 136 -10.70 7.72 -2.89
CA ARG A 136 -10.50 8.97 -2.12
C ARG A 136 -9.05 9.23 -1.76
N PHE A 137 -8.22 8.20 -1.84
CA PHE A 137 -6.79 8.29 -1.76
C PHE A 137 -6.14 7.36 -2.77
N ALA A 138 -4.95 7.70 -3.26
CA ALA A 138 -4.19 6.82 -4.12
C ALA A 138 -2.68 7.10 -4.10
N GLY A 139 -1.90 6.17 -4.62
CA GLY A 139 -0.46 6.38 -4.84
C GLY A 139 0.32 5.10 -5.13
N PRO A 140 1.64 5.21 -5.34
CA PRO A 140 2.46 4.09 -5.77
C PRO A 140 2.93 3.23 -4.60
N VAL A 141 3.34 2.00 -4.94
CA VAL A 141 4.50 1.42 -4.27
C VAL A 141 5.71 2.32 -4.55
N ALA A 142 6.06 3.15 -3.56
CA ALA A 142 7.14 4.13 -3.69
C ALA A 142 8.50 3.42 -3.79
N GLN A 143 8.67 2.34 -3.02
CA GLN A 143 9.77 1.41 -3.15
C GLN A 143 9.34 0.03 -2.65
N HIS A 144 9.50 -0.97 -3.51
CA HIS A 144 9.25 -2.35 -3.16
C HIS A 144 10.47 -2.95 -2.43
N HIS A 145 10.56 -4.27 -2.32
CA HIS A 145 11.71 -4.96 -1.73
C HIS A 145 12.98 -4.93 -2.60
N ASP A 146 12.85 -4.56 -3.87
CA ASP A 146 13.87 -4.65 -4.93
C ASP A 146 14.93 -3.53 -4.89
N GLY A 147 14.79 -2.59 -3.96
CA GLY A 147 15.74 -1.50 -3.76
C GLY A 147 15.63 -0.34 -4.76
N PHE A 148 14.66 -0.36 -5.68
CA PHE A 148 14.48 0.69 -6.68
C PHE A 148 13.43 1.73 -6.27
N ALA A 149 13.84 3.00 -6.16
CA ALA A 149 12.98 4.11 -5.75
C ALA A 149 12.17 4.68 -6.93
N MET A 150 10.86 4.86 -6.75
CA MET A 150 9.95 5.38 -7.79
C MET A 150 9.80 6.92 -7.77
N TRP A 151 10.76 7.64 -7.20
CA TRP A 151 10.77 9.11 -7.11
C TRP A 151 12.13 9.72 -7.50
N ASP A 152 12.25 11.05 -7.53
CA ASP A 152 13.54 11.74 -7.71
C ASP A 152 14.38 11.74 -6.43
N SER A 153 14.99 10.59 -6.13
CA SER A 153 15.76 10.41 -4.91
C SER A 153 17.17 10.98 -4.99
N LYS A 154 17.59 11.72 -3.97
CA LYS A 154 18.99 12.12 -3.74
C LYS A 154 19.71 11.16 -2.79
N VAL A 155 18.96 10.37 -2.02
CA VAL A 155 19.48 9.35 -1.10
C VAL A 155 19.78 8.04 -1.83
N ASN A 156 18.86 7.58 -2.67
CA ASN A 156 18.96 6.32 -3.41
C ASN A 156 19.40 6.58 -4.87
N PRO A 157 20.61 6.16 -5.28
CA PRO A 157 21.08 6.35 -6.66
C PRO A 157 20.39 5.42 -7.67
N TRP A 158 19.55 4.48 -7.22
CA TRP A 158 18.75 3.57 -8.03
C TRP A 158 17.30 4.03 -8.01
N ASN A 159 17.00 5.03 -8.83
CA ASN A 159 15.69 5.67 -8.83
C ASN A 159 15.15 5.94 -10.25
N ALA A 160 13.82 6.09 -10.35
CA ALA A 160 13.09 6.26 -11.61
C ALA A 160 13.38 7.59 -12.32
N LYS A 161 13.88 8.61 -11.60
CA LYS A 161 14.25 9.89 -12.21
C LYS A 161 15.59 9.81 -12.92
N ASP A 162 16.55 9.12 -12.32
CA ASP A 162 17.91 8.99 -12.83
C ASP A 162 18.09 7.78 -13.74
N MET A 163 17.15 6.83 -13.77
CA MET A 163 17.25 5.58 -14.53
C MET A 163 15.92 5.20 -15.16
N GLY A 164 15.92 4.20 -16.06
CA GLY A 164 14.71 3.66 -16.68
C GLY A 164 13.77 4.75 -17.23
N PRO A 165 12.65 5.06 -16.54
CA PRO A 165 11.66 6.06 -16.98
C PRO A 165 12.19 7.48 -17.20
N LYS A 166 13.24 7.87 -16.46
CA LYS A 166 13.71 9.26 -16.36
C LYS A 166 12.63 10.25 -15.88
N LYS A 167 11.72 9.76 -15.04
CA LYS A 167 10.53 10.48 -14.54
C LYS A 167 10.44 10.36 -13.03
N ASP A 168 9.93 11.42 -12.39
CA ASP A 168 9.58 11.37 -10.96
C ASP A 168 8.16 10.82 -10.85
N ILE A 169 8.02 9.49 -10.87
CA ILE A 169 6.70 8.83 -10.95
C ILE A 169 5.83 9.20 -9.75
N LEU A 170 6.38 9.14 -8.53
CA LEU A 170 5.67 9.51 -7.30
C LEU A 170 5.28 10.98 -7.33
N GLY A 171 6.22 11.88 -7.61
CA GLY A 171 5.98 13.33 -7.62
C GLY A 171 4.96 13.76 -8.67
N GLU A 172 5.09 13.27 -9.91
CA GLU A 172 4.15 13.55 -10.99
C GLU A 172 2.74 13.06 -10.65
N LEU A 173 2.60 11.85 -10.12
CA LEU A 173 1.30 11.31 -9.71
C LEU A 173 0.70 12.08 -8.54
N PHE A 174 1.46 12.37 -7.49
CA PHE A 174 0.96 13.10 -6.31
C PHE A 174 0.46 14.49 -6.69
N ALA A 175 1.15 15.18 -7.60
CA ALA A 175 0.70 16.47 -8.10
C ALA A 175 -0.68 16.38 -8.76
N GLU A 176 -0.91 15.37 -9.60
CA GLU A 176 -2.20 15.17 -10.28
C GLU A 176 -3.31 14.65 -9.35
N LEU A 177 -2.98 13.82 -8.36
CA LEU A 177 -3.92 13.39 -7.32
C LEU A 177 -4.42 14.58 -6.48
N LYS A 178 -3.51 15.46 -6.05
CA LYS A 178 -3.86 16.67 -5.29
C LYS A 178 -4.74 17.62 -6.11
N LYS A 179 -4.45 17.82 -7.40
CA LYS A 179 -5.34 18.59 -8.33
C LYS A 179 -6.73 17.98 -8.47
N ASN A 180 -6.88 16.70 -8.12
CA ASN A 180 -8.12 15.95 -8.19
C ASN A 180 -8.84 15.82 -6.83
N ASP A 181 -8.36 16.54 -5.80
CA ASP A 181 -8.87 16.48 -4.41
C ASP A 181 -8.78 15.08 -3.80
N MET A 182 -7.78 14.30 -4.21
CA MET A 182 -7.49 12.99 -3.65
C MET A 182 -6.35 13.09 -2.64
N LYS A 183 -6.51 12.33 -1.55
CA LYS A 183 -5.45 12.10 -0.56
C LYS A 183 -4.35 11.21 -1.16
N THR A 184 -3.15 11.28 -0.61
CA THR A 184 -1.96 10.63 -1.16
C THR A 184 -1.42 9.55 -0.23
N ILE A 185 -1.04 8.40 -0.78
CA ILE A 185 -0.40 7.30 -0.05
C ILE A 185 0.93 6.94 -0.71
N ALA A 186 1.99 6.79 0.07
CA ALA A 186 3.26 6.22 -0.36
C ALA A 186 3.50 4.90 0.39
N THR A 187 3.64 3.79 -0.33
CA THR A 187 3.87 2.48 0.29
C THR A 187 5.33 2.05 0.19
N PHE A 188 5.86 1.48 1.27
CA PHE A 188 7.27 1.13 1.45
C PHE A 188 7.42 -0.32 1.89
N HIS A 189 8.23 -1.08 1.16
CA HIS A 189 8.45 -2.50 1.43
C HIS A 189 9.95 -2.79 1.69
N HIS A 190 10.79 -1.75 1.62
CA HIS A 190 12.24 -1.88 1.60
C HIS A 190 12.89 -2.24 2.95
N ALA A 191 12.13 -2.50 4.02
CA ALA A 191 12.67 -3.01 5.29
C ALA A 191 13.38 -4.38 5.13
N ARG A 192 12.88 -5.19 4.19
CA ARG A 192 13.45 -6.50 3.86
C ARG A 192 14.70 -6.41 2.99
N LEU A 193 15.09 -5.23 2.51
CA LEU A 193 16.20 -5.11 1.56
C LEU A 193 17.56 -5.50 2.16
N LEU A 194 17.79 -5.24 3.45
CA LEU A 194 19.08 -5.53 4.10
C LEU A 194 19.47 -7.02 3.99
N GLN A 195 20.68 -7.25 3.51
CA GLN A 195 21.33 -8.55 3.50
C GLN A 195 21.84 -8.92 4.89
N ARG A 196 21.33 -10.02 5.46
CA ARG A 196 21.58 -10.39 6.87
C ARG A 196 22.42 -11.65 7.06
N TYR A 197 22.67 -12.40 5.98
CA TYR A 197 23.16 -13.78 6.06
C TYR A 197 24.58 -13.98 5.51
N ALA A 198 25.36 -12.91 5.35
CA ALA A 198 26.73 -12.99 4.82
C ALA A 198 27.65 -13.95 5.60
N LYS A 199 27.37 -14.20 6.89
CA LYS A 199 28.14 -15.10 7.77
C LYS A 199 27.43 -16.41 8.11
N ASP A 200 26.26 -16.66 7.55
CA ASP A 200 25.45 -17.84 7.83
C ASP A 200 25.25 -18.67 6.56
N THR A 201 26.17 -19.61 6.34
CA THR A 201 26.20 -20.46 5.14
C THR A 201 24.94 -21.33 5.02
N SER A 202 24.27 -21.66 6.13
CA SER A 202 23.03 -22.44 6.09
C SER A 202 21.88 -21.67 5.40
N ASN A 203 21.98 -20.34 5.32
CA ASN A 203 21.00 -19.45 4.69
C ASN A 203 21.45 -18.91 3.33
N TRP A 204 22.53 -19.44 2.74
CA TRP A 204 22.96 -19.03 1.40
C TRP A 204 22.08 -19.65 0.30
N ALA A 205 22.02 -18.97 -0.85
CA ALA A 205 21.37 -19.50 -2.04
C ALA A 205 21.97 -20.86 -2.41
N GLY A 206 21.13 -21.83 -2.80
CA GLY A 206 21.53 -23.19 -3.13
C GLY A 206 21.72 -24.12 -1.92
N ASN A 207 21.85 -23.59 -0.70
CA ASN A 207 21.98 -24.43 0.52
C ASN A 207 20.64 -24.75 1.18
N ARG A 208 19.55 -24.06 0.79
CA ARG A 208 18.18 -24.35 1.21
C ARG A 208 17.15 -23.82 0.21
N PRO A 209 15.90 -24.33 0.20
CA PRO A 209 14.87 -23.91 -0.76
C PRO A 209 14.37 -22.47 -0.60
N ASP A 210 14.37 -21.94 0.64
CA ASP A 210 14.03 -20.54 0.93
C ASP A 210 15.12 -19.87 1.80
N PRO A 211 16.19 -19.34 1.17
CA PRO A 211 17.32 -18.72 1.84
C PRO A 211 17.01 -17.29 2.28
N GLY A 212 17.30 -16.96 3.53
CA GLY A 212 17.23 -15.59 4.03
C GLY A 212 15.81 -15.03 4.09
N TRP A 213 14.98 -15.59 4.97
CA TRP A 213 13.58 -15.21 5.18
C TRP A 213 13.35 -13.69 5.31
N ASN A 214 14.22 -12.98 6.03
CA ASN A 214 14.12 -11.53 6.29
C ASN A 214 15.16 -10.68 5.51
N SER A 215 15.65 -11.19 4.39
CA SER A 215 16.45 -10.47 3.39
C SER A 215 15.84 -10.68 2.01
N HIS A 216 15.68 -9.63 1.19
CA HIS A 216 15.02 -9.77 -0.10
C HIS A 216 15.89 -10.55 -1.09
N TYR A 217 17.13 -10.12 -1.28
CA TYR A 217 18.07 -10.86 -2.09
C TYR A 217 18.73 -11.96 -1.27
N PRO A 218 18.86 -13.19 -1.80
CA PRO A 218 19.58 -14.24 -1.11
C PRO A 218 21.10 -14.00 -1.22
N TYR A 219 21.84 -14.36 -0.17
CA TYR A 219 23.30 -14.25 -0.18
C TYR A 219 23.94 -15.45 -0.86
N HIS A 220 24.92 -15.22 -1.70
CA HIS A 220 25.91 -16.21 -2.12
C HIS A 220 27.18 -15.44 -2.52
N PRO A 221 28.38 -15.84 -2.09
CA PRO A 221 29.62 -15.08 -2.34
C PRO A 221 29.92 -14.89 -3.84
N ASP A 222 29.44 -15.80 -4.69
CA ASP A 222 29.63 -15.72 -6.15
C ASP A 222 28.52 -14.95 -6.88
N TYR A 223 27.48 -14.47 -6.17
CA TYR A 223 26.38 -13.72 -6.78
C TYR A 223 26.56 -12.22 -6.61
N VAL A 224 26.06 -11.44 -7.58
CA VAL A 224 26.06 -9.98 -7.51
C VAL A 224 25.30 -9.44 -6.29
N THR A 225 24.36 -10.22 -5.72
CA THR A 225 23.63 -9.88 -4.49
C THR A 225 24.54 -9.74 -3.27
N SER A 226 25.77 -10.25 -3.33
CA SER A 226 26.81 -10.10 -2.30
C SER A 226 27.89 -9.07 -2.66
N THR A 227 27.66 -8.27 -3.72
CA THR A 227 28.63 -7.29 -4.20
C THR A 227 28.98 -6.24 -3.14
N ILE A 228 30.23 -5.78 -3.16
CA ILE A 228 30.72 -4.66 -2.36
C ILE A 228 30.95 -3.40 -3.20
N ASP A 229 30.61 -3.44 -4.50
CA ASP A 229 30.64 -2.24 -5.34
C ASP A 229 29.81 -1.13 -4.68
N PRO A 230 30.36 0.09 -4.51
CA PRO A 230 29.72 1.14 -3.72
C PRO A 230 28.31 1.47 -4.16
N LYS A 231 28.01 1.37 -5.47
CA LYS A 231 26.69 1.70 -6.01
C LYS A 231 25.78 0.48 -5.99
N LEU A 232 26.21 -0.65 -6.54
CA LEU A 232 25.36 -1.85 -6.65
C LEU A 232 24.96 -2.41 -5.30
N ARG A 233 25.83 -2.32 -4.29
CA ARG A 233 25.50 -2.82 -2.95
C ARG A 233 24.27 -2.11 -2.34
N MET A 234 23.98 -0.88 -2.76
CA MET A 234 22.78 -0.13 -2.36
C MET A 234 21.50 -0.71 -2.94
N LEU A 235 21.52 -1.12 -4.22
CA LEU A 235 20.37 -1.79 -4.85
C LEU A 235 20.10 -3.16 -4.22
N TYR A 236 21.17 -3.91 -3.93
CA TYR A 236 21.06 -5.28 -3.40
C TYR A 236 20.99 -5.36 -1.88
N GLY A 237 21.04 -4.22 -1.18
CA GLY A 237 20.99 -4.16 0.28
C GLY A 237 22.19 -4.81 1.00
N ASN A 238 23.31 -5.03 0.30
CA ASN A 238 24.53 -5.57 0.88
C ASN A 238 25.39 -4.47 1.52
N ILE A 239 24.78 -3.77 2.46
CA ILE A 239 25.33 -2.63 3.21
C ILE A 239 25.48 -3.05 4.69
N PRO A 240 26.49 -2.57 5.43
CA PRO A 240 26.53 -2.72 6.89
C PRO A 240 25.22 -2.27 7.55
N ALA A 241 24.74 -3.04 8.53
CA ALA A 241 23.40 -2.82 9.11
C ALA A 241 23.17 -1.40 9.64
N ASP A 242 24.15 -0.80 10.32
CA ASP A 242 24.02 0.57 10.86
C ASP A 242 23.87 1.63 9.74
N GLU A 243 24.60 1.47 8.64
CA GLU A 243 24.47 2.32 7.46
C GLU A 243 23.13 2.08 6.75
N PHE A 244 22.67 0.84 6.69
CA PHE A 244 21.37 0.50 6.12
C PHE A 244 20.20 1.14 6.90
N HIS A 245 20.24 1.16 8.23
CA HIS A 245 19.13 1.73 9.01
C HIS A 245 18.99 3.25 8.82
N GLU A 246 20.11 3.97 8.73
CA GLU A 246 20.13 5.38 8.37
C GLU A 246 19.67 5.58 6.91
N TYR A 247 20.13 4.74 5.98
CA TYR A 247 19.69 4.77 4.58
C TYR A 247 18.19 4.53 4.41
N TRP A 248 17.63 3.55 5.15
CA TRP A 248 16.20 3.25 5.21
C TRP A 248 15.41 4.46 5.70
N LEU A 249 15.83 5.05 6.83
CA LEU A 249 15.15 6.22 7.42
C LEU A 249 15.19 7.43 6.48
N ASN A 250 16.34 7.70 5.87
CA ASN A 250 16.52 8.85 4.99
C ASN A 250 15.70 8.76 3.71
N GLN A 251 15.47 7.55 3.16
CA GLN A 251 14.57 7.39 2.01
C GLN A 251 13.12 7.74 2.37
N VAL A 252 12.64 7.29 3.54
CA VAL A 252 11.28 7.63 4.00
C VAL A 252 11.17 9.13 4.28
N ASN A 253 12.14 9.71 4.99
CA ASN A 253 12.17 11.14 5.31
C ASN A 253 12.21 12.00 4.05
N GLU A 254 12.98 11.62 3.03
CA GLU A 254 13.01 12.32 1.74
C GLU A 254 11.62 12.35 1.10
N VAL A 255 10.90 11.24 1.12
CA VAL A 255 9.53 11.21 0.57
C VAL A 255 8.57 12.08 1.38
N VAL A 256 8.68 12.03 2.71
CA VAL A 256 7.88 12.88 3.62
C VAL A 256 8.16 14.36 3.35
N ASP A 257 9.43 14.75 3.31
CA ASP A 257 9.88 16.12 3.14
C ASP A 257 9.47 16.71 1.79
N VAL A 258 9.68 15.96 0.70
CA VAL A 258 9.47 16.47 -0.67
C VAL A 258 8.00 16.38 -1.09
N TYR A 259 7.32 15.28 -0.77
CA TYR A 259 6.02 14.97 -1.40
C TYR A 259 4.82 15.07 -0.47
N ALA A 260 5.03 15.15 0.85
CA ALA A 260 3.98 15.34 1.84
C ALA A 260 2.82 14.33 1.73
N PRO A 261 3.08 13.00 1.77
CA PRO A 261 2.02 12.00 1.73
C PRO A 261 1.05 12.17 2.91
N ASP A 262 -0.25 11.90 2.68
CA ASP A 262 -1.23 11.84 3.77
C ASP A 262 -1.13 10.50 4.53
N ILE A 263 -0.72 9.43 3.84
CA ILE A 263 -0.47 8.11 4.41
C ILE A 263 0.93 7.64 4.01
N ILE A 264 1.74 7.22 4.98
CA ILE A 264 2.85 6.30 4.70
C ILE A 264 2.44 4.90 5.14
N TRP A 265 2.66 3.92 4.28
CA TRP A 265 2.25 2.54 4.51
C TRP A 265 3.48 1.63 4.44
N PHE A 266 3.53 0.63 5.30
CA PHE A 266 4.64 -0.31 5.36
C PHE A 266 4.17 -1.75 5.24
N ASP A 267 4.90 -2.49 4.42
CA ASP A 267 4.79 -3.94 4.32
C ASP A 267 5.32 -4.62 5.59
N SER A 268 5.21 -5.93 5.65
CA SER A 268 5.77 -6.80 6.69
C SER A 268 7.29 -6.61 6.84
N TRP A 269 7.83 -7.13 7.94
CA TRP A 269 9.25 -7.02 8.34
C TRP A 269 9.69 -5.61 8.72
N LEU A 270 8.76 -4.66 8.88
CA LEU A 270 9.08 -3.36 9.46
C LEU A 270 9.65 -3.55 10.88
N ASP A 271 9.23 -4.59 11.61
CA ASP A 271 9.82 -5.00 12.90
C ASP A 271 11.33 -5.34 12.85
N LYS A 272 11.89 -5.61 11.66
CA LYS A 272 13.34 -5.84 11.45
C LYS A 272 14.14 -4.55 11.35
N ILE A 273 13.47 -3.40 11.28
CA ILE A 273 14.09 -2.10 11.48
C ILE A 273 14.14 -1.83 13.00
N PRO A 274 15.30 -1.42 13.55
CA PRO A 274 15.41 -1.20 14.98
C PRO A 274 14.39 -0.16 15.46
N GLU A 275 13.85 -0.38 16.66
CA GLU A 275 12.74 0.40 17.20
C GLU A 275 12.99 1.92 17.17
N ASN A 276 14.20 2.34 17.54
CA ASN A 276 14.56 3.76 17.56
C ASN A 276 14.48 4.41 16.17
N TYR A 277 14.72 3.67 15.08
CA TYR A 277 14.55 4.18 13.72
C TYR A 277 13.07 4.24 13.32
N ARG A 278 12.25 3.26 13.73
CA ARG A 278 10.80 3.30 13.54
C ARG A 278 10.18 4.49 14.27
N GLN A 279 10.59 4.73 15.52
CA GLN A 279 10.14 5.89 16.30
C GLN A 279 10.53 7.23 15.63
N LYS A 280 11.78 7.36 15.18
CA LYS A 280 12.23 8.55 14.43
C LYS A 280 11.43 8.77 13.15
N MET A 281 11.18 7.72 12.38
CA MET A 281 10.39 7.78 11.14
C MET A 281 8.98 8.29 11.41
N VAL A 282 8.29 7.72 12.41
CA VAL A 282 6.92 8.12 12.74
C VAL A 282 6.89 9.56 13.28
N ALA A 283 7.82 9.92 14.17
CA ALA A 283 7.94 11.28 14.70
C ALA A 283 8.16 12.30 13.59
N HIS A 284 9.07 12.01 12.66
CA HIS A 284 9.36 12.88 11.52
C HIS A 284 8.12 13.06 10.63
N HIS A 285 7.44 11.98 10.26
CA HIS A 285 6.19 12.05 9.48
C HIS A 285 5.11 12.88 10.19
N PHE A 286 4.88 12.63 11.48
CA PHE A 286 3.85 13.34 12.23
C PHE A 286 4.16 14.82 12.40
N ASN A 287 5.37 15.19 12.82
CA ASN A 287 5.75 16.59 12.97
C ASN A 287 5.70 17.34 11.64
N THR A 288 6.26 16.76 10.58
CA THR A 288 6.26 17.37 9.25
C THR A 288 4.84 17.54 8.72
N ALA A 289 3.99 16.51 8.80
CA ALA A 289 2.62 16.57 8.32
C ALA A 289 1.74 17.54 9.13
N VAL A 290 1.83 17.53 10.46
CA VAL A 290 1.07 18.46 11.32
C VAL A 290 1.49 19.91 11.08
N SER A 291 2.78 20.18 10.85
CA SER A 291 3.25 21.53 10.48
C SER A 291 2.63 22.05 9.17
N ARG A 292 2.17 21.13 8.30
CA ARG A 292 1.49 21.41 7.03
C ARG A 292 -0.03 21.41 7.15
N GLY A 293 -0.57 21.24 8.35
CA GLY A 293 -2.01 21.12 8.59
C GLY A 293 -2.63 19.81 8.07
N GLN A 294 -1.80 18.77 7.85
CA GLN A 294 -2.28 17.44 7.51
C GLN A 294 -2.65 16.66 8.79
N ALA A 295 -3.59 15.73 8.66
CA ALA A 295 -3.87 14.71 9.67
C ALA A 295 -3.29 13.38 9.15
N PRO A 296 -2.00 13.09 9.43
CA PRO A 296 -1.26 12.00 8.83
C PRO A 296 -1.68 10.63 9.36
N ILE A 297 -1.43 9.59 8.56
CA ILE A 297 -1.54 8.19 8.97
C ILE A 297 -0.22 7.47 8.69
N VAL A 298 0.13 6.56 9.60
CA VAL A 298 1.08 5.47 9.35
C VAL A 298 0.31 4.15 9.36
N ALA A 299 0.38 3.39 8.27
CA ALA A 299 -0.22 2.07 8.16
C ALA A 299 0.85 0.97 8.15
N TYR A 300 0.55 -0.19 8.73
CA TYR A 300 1.53 -1.27 8.93
C TYR A 300 0.87 -2.65 8.97
N LYS A 301 1.64 -3.71 8.71
CA LYS A 301 1.20 -5.10 8.82
C LYS A 301 1.48 -5.68 10.21
N GLN A 302 0.71 -6.69 10.59
CA GLN A 302 0.99 -7.55 11.76
C GLN A 302 1.13 -6.74 13.07
N GLU A 303 2.21 -6.95 13.82
CA GLU A 303 2.52 -6.26 15.08
C GLU A 303 3.74 -5.33 14.92
N ASP A 304 4.02 -4.88 13.69
CA ASP A 304 5.25 -4.15 13.37
C ASP A 304 5.30 -2.73 13.98
N LEU A 305 4.15 -2.18 14.38
CA LEU A 305 4.02 -0.95 15.16
C LEU A 305 2.99 -1.13 16.30
N PRO A 306 3.07 -0.32 17.38
CA PRO A 306 2.02 -0.28 18.40
C PRO A 306 0.65 0.11 17.82
N ALA A 307 -0.39 -0.62 18.21
CA ALA A 307 -1.75 -0.41 17.69
C ALA A 307 -2.31 0.99 17.97
N ASN A 308 -1.87 1.66 19.05
CA ASN A 308 -2.28 3.02 19.39
C ASN A 308 -1.53 4.11 18.60
N VAL A 309 -0.59 3.77 17.71
CA VAL A 309 0.19 4.72 16.91
C VAL A 309 -0.21 4.71 15.44
N GLY A 310 -0.46 3.53 14.87
CA GLY A 310 -0.74 3.36 13.44
C GLY A 310 -2.06 2.66 13.14
N ILE A 311 -2.35 2.50 11.85
CA ILE A 311 -3.48 1.74 11.34
C ILE A 311 -3.01 0.36 10.90
N LEU A 312 -3.59 -0.70 11.49
CA LEU A 312 -3.33 -2.07 11.07
C LEU A 312 -3.89 -2.31 9.65
N ASP A 313 -3.06 -2.90 8.80
CA ASP A 313 -3.41 -3.39 7.48
C ASP A 313 -3.40 -4.93 7.42
N ILE A 314 -4.48 -5.54 6.90
CA ILE A 314 -4.64 -6.99 6.78
C ILE A 314 -4.62 -7.37 5.30
N GLU A 315 -3.65 -8.20 4.91
CA GLU A 315 -3.46 -8.57 3.51
C GLU A 315 -4.52 -9.51 2.94
N GLN A 316 -5.05 -9.16 1.76
CA GLN A 316 -5.98 -9.97 0.95
C GLN A 316 -7.15 -10.50 1.76
N GLY A 317 -7.61 -9.71 2.71
CA GLY A 317 -8.59 -10.20 3.66
C GLY A 317 -9.32 -9.14 4.45
N GLY A 318 -10.08 -9.60 5.43
CA GLY A 318 -10.82 -8.74 6.32
C GLY A 318 -10.99 -9.32 7.71
N LYS A 319 -11.61 -8.58 8.62
CA LYS A 319 -11.97 -9.11 9.93
C LYS A 319 -13.23 -9.97 9.85
N THR A 320 -13.32 -11.00 10.69
CA THR A 320 -14.52 -11.84 10.83
C THR A 320 -15.64 -11.06 11.52
N GLU A 321 -15.29 -10.29 12.54
CA GLU A 321 -16.20 -9.49 13.36
C GLU A 321 -16.00 -7.99 13.14
N ILE A 322 -16.92 -7.19 13.68
CA ILE A 322 -16.75 -5.74 13.76
C ILE A 322 -15.53 -5.40 14.61
N SER A 323 -14.74 -4.43 14.15
CA SER A 323 -13.55 -3.96 14.86
C SER A 323 -13.89 -2.81 15.83
N ASP A 324 -13.16 -2.70 16.93
CA ASP A 324 -13.20 -1.51 17.80
C ASP A 324 -12.60 -0.30 17.08
N ASP A 325 -11.47 -0.52 16.42
CA ASP A 325 -10.71 0.47 15.68
C ASP A 325 -10.96 0.39 14.17
N TYR A 326 -10.76 1.49 13.47
CA TYR A 326 -10.66 1.48 12.02
C TYR A 326 -9.36 0.79 11.58
N TRP A 327 -9.45 0.04 10.49
CA TRP A 327 -8.37 -0.77 9.96
C TRP A 327 -8.33 -0.69 8.43
N LEU A 328 -7.21 -1.05 7.84
CA LEU A 328 -6.99 -1.10 6.40
C LEU A 328 -6.93 -2.56 5.93
N THR A 329 -7.30 -2.80 4.68
CA THR A 329 -6.94 -4.03 3.97
C THR A 329 -6.56 -3.69 2.56
N ASP A 330 -5.47 -4.27 2.11
CA ASP A 330 -5.07 -4.29 0.73
C ASP A 330 -5.54 -5.56 0.02
N ILE A 331 -6.15 -5.37 -1.15
CA ILE A 331 -6.72 -6.45 -1.96
C ILE A 331 -6.19 -6.27 -3.38
N THR A 332 -5.73 -7.34 -4.03
CA THR A 332 -5.35 -7.25 -5.46
C THR A 332 -6.52 -7.57 -6.37
N LEU A 333 -6.63 -6.81 -7.47
CA LEU A 333 -7.57 -7.09 -8.54
C LEU A 333 -7.20 -8.35 -9.34
N SER A 334 -5.91 -8.68 -9.42
CA SER A 334 -5.41 -9.91 -10.05
C SER A 334 -5.87 -11.16 -9.31
N ASN A 335 -5.96 -12.31 -9.99
CA ASN A 335 -6.11 -13.61 -9.32
C ASN A 335 -4.75 -14.24 -8.98
N ASP A 336 -3.66 -13.68 -9.50
CA ASP A 336 -2.36 -14.37 -9.53
C ASP A 336 -1.28 -13.65 -8.70
N SER A 337 -1.08 -12.35 -8.93
CA SER A 337 0.08 -11.59 -8.41
C SER A 337 -0.26 -10.12 -8.15
N TRP A 338 0.53 -9.43 -7.31
CA TRP A 338 0.37 -7.99 -7.12
C TRP A 338 0.86 -7.19 -8.32
N SER A 339 2.03 -7.53 -8.89
CA SER A 339 2.48 -6.93 -10.15
C SER A 339 1.94 -7.64 -11.39
N TYR A 340 2.03 -6.98 -12.54
CA TYR A 340 1.60 -7.54 -13.82
C TYR A 340 2.40 -8.77 -14.19
N ILE A 341 1.70 -9.88 -14.48
CA ILE A 341 2.26 -11.04 -15.17
C ILE A 341 1.54 -11.27 -16.49
N HIS A 342 2.24 -11.85 -17.46
CA HIS A 342 1.67 -12.18 -18.76
C HIS A 342 0.53 -13.20 -18.59
N GLY A 343 -0.63 -12.91 -19.15
CA GLY A 343 -1.79 -13.81 -19.12
C GLY A 343 -2.59 -13.83 -17.81
N GLN A 344 -2.29 -12.97 -16.84
CA GLN A 344 -3.06 -12.92 -15.58
C GLN A 344 -4.54 -12.63 -15.79
N THR A 345 -5.35 -13.19 -14.90
CA THR A 345 -6.80 -12.95 -14.87
C THR A 345 -7.18 -12.05 -13.71
N TYR A 346 -8.40 -11.53 -13.71
CA TYR A 346 -8.86 -10.55 -12.74
C TYR A 346 -10.16 -10.96 -12.06
N LYS A 347 -10.30 -10.56 -10.81
CA LYS A 347 -11.54 -10.71 -10.04
C LYS A 347 -12.67 -9.93 -10.72
N PRO A 348 -13.90 -10.48 -10.79
CA PRO A 348 -15.03 -9.75 -11.34
C PRO A 348 -15.42 -8.59 -10.41
N ALA A 349 -15.96 -7.51 -10.98
CA ALA A 349 -16.36 -6.32 -10.23
C ALA A 349 -17.35 -6.64 -9.09
N ALA A 350 -18.23 -7.64 -9.27
CA ALA A 350 -19.19 -8.05 -8.26
C ALA A 350 -18.50 -8.58 -7.01
N LEU A 351 -17.48 -9.44 -7.17
CA LEU A 351 -16.70 -9.97 -6.05
C LEU A 351 -16.01 -8.83 -5.31
N VAL A 352 -15.39 -7.90 -6.04
CA VAL A 352 -14.69 -6.76 -5.43
C VAL A 352 -15.67 -5.88 -4.64
N ILE A 353 -16.77 -5.42 -5.25
CA ILE A 353 -17.78 -4.58 -4.57
C ILE A 353 -18.30 -5.26 -3.30
N ARG A 354 -18.67 -6.54 -3.38
CA ARG A 354 -19.26 -7.25 -2.22
C ARG A 354 -18.27 -7.39 -1.08
N ASN A 355 -17.00 -7.68 -1.37
CA ASN A 355 -15.94 -7.68 -0.36
C ASN A 355 -15.72 -6.29 0.23
N MET A 356 -15.70 -5.23 -0.58
CA MET A 356 -15.56 -3.88 -0.05
C MET A 356 -16.72 -3.51 0.90
N VAL A 357 -17.96 -3.88 0.56
CA VAL A 357 -19.12 -3.63 1.41
C VAL A 357 -19.01 -4.39 2.75
N ASP A 358 -18.56 -5.64 2.74
CA ASP A 358 -18.28 -6.38 3.98
C ASP A 358 -17.23 -5.65 4.85
N VAL A 359 -16.11 -5.26 4.23
CA VAL A 359 -15.05 -4.50 4.91
C VAL A 359 -15.58 -3.20 5.52
N TRP A 360 -16.34 -2.40 4.78
CA TRP A 360 -16.89 -1.13 5.28
C TRP A 360 -17.86 -1.31 6.45
N SER A 361 -18.64 -2.40 6.44
CA SER A 361 -19.57 -2.73 7.52
C SER A 361 -18.87 -3.06 8.85
N LYS A 362 -17.57 -3.39 8.80
CA LYS A 362 -16.74 -3.79 9.94
C LYS A 362 -15.66 -2.74 10.31
N LYS A 363 -15.89 -1.47 9.97
CA LYS A 363 -14.95 -0.34 10.13
C LYS A 363 -13.64 -0.46 9.32
N GLY A 364 -13.62 -1.25 8.26
CA GLY A 364 -12.46 -1.34 7.38
C GLY A 364 -12.46 -0.30 6.27
N ILE A 365 -11.26 0.01 5.78
CA ILE A 365 -10.99 0.80 4.58
C ILE A 365 -10.28 -0.13 3.59
N VAL A 366 -10.68 -0.09 2.31
CA VAL A 366 -10.06 -0.91 1.27
C VAL A 366 -9.01 -0.13 0.50
N LEU A 367 -7.85 -0.74 0.31
CA LEU A 367 -6.76 -0.31 -0.56
C LEU A 367 -6.63 -1.30 -1.73
N LEU A 368 -7.23 -0.99 -2.88
CA LEU A 368 -7.23 -1.89 -4.03
C LEU A 368 -5.94 -1.75 -4.83
N ASN A 369 -5.19 -2.84 -5.00
CA ASN A 369 -4.05 -2.93 -5.89
C ASN A 369 -4.49 -3.14 -7.34
N ILE A 370 -3.84 -2.42 -8.25
CA ILE A 370 -3.83 -2.69 -9.68
C ILE A 370 -2.40 -3.02 -10.16
N SER A 371 -2.30 -3.62 -11.34
CA SER A 371 -1.05 -4.19 -11.85
C SER A 371 -0.73 -3.64 -13.26
N PRO A 372 -0.17 -2.43 -13.38
CA PRO A 372 0.24 -1.86 -14.66
C PRO A 372 1.38 -2.65 -15.32
N LYS A 373 1.46 -2.63 -16.66
CA LYS A 373 2.58 -3.20 -17.42
C LYS A 373 3.83 -2.31 -17.30
N ALA A 374 5.03 -2.85 -17.48
CA ALA A 374 6.29 -2.09 -17.41
C ALA A 374 6.33 -0.78 -18.23
N ASN A 375 5.63 -0.73 -19.37
CA ASN A 375 5.55 0.48 -20.19
C ASN A 375 4.59 1.55 -19.66
N GLY A 376 3.91 1.34 -18.53
CA GLY A 376 2.98 2.30 -17.93
C GLY A 376 1.53 2.18 -18.40
N THR A 377 1.20 1.17 -19.22
CA THR A 377 -0.20 0.89 -19.56
C THR A 377 -0.89 0.06 -18.48
N ILE A 378 -2.04 0.53 -18.01
CA ILE A 378 -2.96 -0.28 -17.20
C ILE A 378 -3.78 -1.17 -18.17
N PRO A 379 -3.75 -2.51 -18.03
CA PRO A 379 -4.49 -3.43 -18.88
C PRO A 379 -5.98 -3.10 -19.01
N ALA A 380 -6.54 -3.33 -20.20
CA ALA A 380 -7.93 -2.97 -20.52
C ALA A 380 -8.96 -3.71 -19.65
N GLU A 381 -8.62 -4.93 -19.25
CA GLU A 381 -9.41 -5.78 -18.36
C GLU A 381 -9.51 -5.16 -16.96
N GLN A 382 -8.39 -4.65 -16.43
CA GLN A 382 -8.38 -3.92 -15.15
C GLN A 382 -9.20 -2.64 -15.26
N ARG A 383 -9.00 -1.86 -16.33
CA ARG A 383 -9.79 -0.64 -16.58
C ARG A 383 -11.28 -0.92 -16.65
N SER A 384 -11.68 -2.05 -17.22
CA SER A 384 -13.08 -2.47 -17.33
C SER A 384 -13.68 -2.77 -15.94
N VAL A 385 -12.95 -3.49 -15.08
CA VAL A 385 -13.40 -3.73 -13.70
C VAL A 385 -13.47 -2.43 -12.89
N LEU A 386 -12.43 -1.58 -12.98
CA LEU A 386 -12.41 -0.27 -12.32
C LEU A 386 -13.56 0.63 -12.79
N ALA A 387 -13.91 0.60 -14.08
CA ALA A 387 -15.04 1.34 -14.62
C ALA A 387 -16.39 0.84 -14.08
N ALA A 388 -16.55 -0.48 -13.94
CA ALA A 388 -17.74 -1.08 -13.35
C ALA A 388 -17.89 -0.72 -11.86
N ILE A 389 -16.79 -0.77 -11.10
CA ILE A 389 -16.73 -0.33 -9.69
C ILE A 389 -17.11 1.15 -9.60
N GLY A 390 -16.48 2.01 -10.40
CA GLY A 390 -16.76 3.46 -10.40
C GLY A 390 -18.21 3.79 -10.72
N LYS A 391 -18.81 3.11 -11.72
CA LYS A 391 -20.23 3.27 -12.06
C LYS A 391 -21.15 2.88 -10.90
N TRP A 392 -20.81 1.81 -10.18
CA TRP A 392 -21.59 1.40 -9.01
C TRP A 392 -21.44 2.39 -7.86
N ILE A 393 -20.21 2.81 -7.56
CA ILE A 393 -19.95 3.76 -6.49
C ILE A 393 -20.64 5.09 -6.77
N ASP A 394 -20.58 5.65 -7.99
CA ASP A 394 -21.21 6.94 -8.26
C ASP A 394 -22.72 6.94 -7.97
N LYS A 395 -23.41 5.83 -8.26
CA LYS A 395 -24.84 5.64 -7.97
C LYS A 395 -25.14 5.45 -6.48
N HIS A 396 -24.21 4.88 -5.70
CA HIS A 396 -24.44 4.48 -4.29
C HIS A 396 -23.55 5.20 -3.27
N LYS A 397 -22.81 6.23 -3.68
CA LYS A 397 -21.79 6.92 -2.88
C LYS A 397 -22.29 7.45 -1.54
N GLU A 398 -23.59 7.74 -1.43
CA GLU A 398 -24.26 8.14 -0.18
C GLU A 398 -24.18 7.05 0.91
N ALA A 399 -24.27 5.78 0.53
CA ALA A 399 -24.19 4.65 1.45
C ALA A 399 -22.74 4.22 1.78
N VAL A 400 -21.77 4.77 1.03
CA VAL A 400 -20.34 4.43 1.14
C VAL A 400 -19.61 5.50 1.92
N TYR A 401 -19.45 6.70 1.35
CA TYR A 401 -18.59 7.73 1.94
C TYR A 401 -19.28 8.43 3.09
N GLY A 402 -18.50 8.75 4.12
CA GLY A 402 -19.02 9.45 5.29
C GLY A 402 -19.99 8.62 6.14
N THR A 403 -20.15 7.31 5.88
CA THR A 403 -20.96 6.43 6.74
C THR A 403 -20.14 5.83 7.88
N ARG A 404 -20.83 5.25 8.86
CA ARG A 404 -20.26 4.50 9.98
C ARG A 404 -20.77 3.07 9.96
N ALA A 405 -19.99 2.16 10.54
CA ALA A 405 -20.46 0.81 10.78
C ALA A 405 -21.69 0.86 11.71
N HIS A 406 -22.68 0.04 11.41
CA HIS A 406 -23.78 -0.23 12.34
C HIS A 406 -23.27 -1.08 13.52
N SER A 407 -24.01 -1.17 14.62
CA SER A 407 -23.63 -2.02 15.77
C SER A 407 -23.56 -3.51 15.38
N THR A 408 -24.42 -3.92 14.46
CA THR A 408 -24.37 -5.20 13.75
C THR A 408 -23.87 -4.96 12.33
N TYR A 409 -22.76 -5.59 11.93
CA TYR A 409 -22.20 -5.41 10.58
C TYR A 409 -23.09 -6.03 9.48
N GLY A 410 -23.79 -7.12 9.80
CA GLY A 410 -24.63 -7.84 8.86
C GLY A 410 -24.92 -9.28 9.29
N TYR A 411 -25.46 -10.06 8.36
CA TYR A 411 -25.70 -11.51 8.50
C TYR A 411 -25.67 -12.17 7.12
N GLY A 412 -25.66 -13.49 7.07
CA GLY A 412 -25.75 -14.23 5.82
C GLY A 412 -25.26 -15.66 5.92
N ASP A 413 -25.24 -16.32 4.76
CA ASP A 413 -24.88 -17.74 4.62
C ASP A 413 -23.50 -17.91 3.95
N ALA A 414 -22.83 -16.83 3.54
CA ALA A 414 -21.51 -16.90 2.94
C ALA A 414 -20.54 -17.65 3.87
N GLU A 415 -19.97 -18.72 3.35
CA GLU A 415 -19.04 -19.56 4.11
C GLU A 415 -17.81 -18.76 4.50
N PHE A 416 -17.42 -18.87 5.77
CA PHE A 416 -16.16 -18.29 6.23
C PHE A 416 -14.99 -19.04 5.59
N GLU A 417 -14.20 -18.31 4.81
CA GLU A 417 -12.91 -18.74 4.29
C GLU A 417 -11.81 -17.98 5.03
N LYS A 418 -10.87 -18.71 5.65
CA LYS A 418 -9.74 -18.10 6.36
C LYS A 418 -8.75 -17.49 5.36
N GLY A 419 -8.45 -16.21 5.53
CA GLY A 419 -7.43 -15.52 4.75
C GLY A 419 -6.03 -16.06 5.04
N HIS A 420 -5.17 -16.09 4.02
CA HIS A 420 -3.80 -16.58 4.15
C HIS A 420 -2.98 -15.76 5.16
N PHE A 421 -3.20 -14.45 5.19
CA PHE A 421 -2.50 -13.49 6.05
C PHE A 421 -3.30 -13.07 7.28
N GLY A 422 -4.30 -13.89 7.63
CA GLY A 422 -5.19 -13.66 8.77
C GLY A 422 -6.57 -13.19 8.37
N GLY A 423 -7.51 -13.31 9.31
CA GLY A 423 -8.89 -12.91 9.10
C GLY A 423 -9.63 -13.75 8.06
N GLN A 424 -10.58 -13.10 7.38
CA GLN A 424 -11.43 -13.62 6.33
C GLN A 424 -10.80 -13.36 4.95
N SER A 425 -10.97 -14.27 4.00
CA SER A 425 -10.47 -14.11 2.63
C SER A 425 -11.17 -12.97 1.86
N ALA A 426 -10.45 -12.29 0.97
CA ALA A 426 -11.01 -11.34 0.00
C ALA A 426 -11.71 -12.03 -1.20
N THR A 427 -11.80 -13.36 -1.22
CA THR A 427 -12.45 -14.15 -2.29
C THR A 427 -13.80 -14.73 -1.91
N ILE A 428 -14.35 -14.32 -0.77
CA ILE A 428 -15.63 -14.83 -0.27
C ILE A 428 -16.75 -14.63 -1.30
N ALA A 429 -17.45 -15.72 -1.59
CA ALA A 429 -18.56 -15.73 -2.52
C ALA A 429 -19.87 -15.36 -1.79
N TYR A 430 -20.21 -14.08 -1.83
CA TYR A 430 -21.47 -13.57 -1.28
C TYR A 430 -22.65 -13.78 -2.25
N SER A 431 -23.85 -13.89 -1.66
CA SER A 431 -25.14 -14.10 -2.30
C SER A 431 -26.18 -13.06 -1.85
N GLU A 432 -27.40 -13.16 -2.39
CA GLU A 432 -28.54 -12.33 -1.98
C GLU A 432 -28.99 -12.55 -0.53
N LYS A 433 -28.51 -13.61 0.12
CA LYS A 433 -28.77 -13.90 1.52
C LYS A 433 -27.82 -13.15 2.46
N ASP A 434 -26.74 -12.61 1.91
CA ASP A 434 -25.73 -11.88 2.64
C ASP A 434 -26.07 -10.39 2.66
N ILE A 435 -26.42 -9.91 3.85
CA ILE A 435 -26.83 -8.54 4.09
C ILE A 435 -25.76 -7.82 4.91
N ARG A 436 -25.44 -6.58 4.53
CA ARG A 436 -24.53 -5.70 5.27
C ARG A 436 -25.15 -4.35 5.54
N PHE A 437 -24.62 -3.67 6.56
CA PHE A 437 -25.16 -2.40 7.02
C PHE A 437 -24.10 -1.30 7.10
N THR A 438 -24.51 -0.10 6.73
CA THR A 438 -23.84 1.16 7.13
C THR A 438 -24.89 2.17 7.58
N VAL A 439 -24.47 3.17 8.34
CA VAL A 439 -25.35 4.22 8.87
C VAL A 439 -24.79 5.60 8.53
N SER A 440 -25.65 6.57 8.19
CA SER A 440 -25.21 7.96 8.04
C SER A 440 -24.67 8.52 9.37
N LYS A 441 -23.75 9.50 9.31
CA LYS A 441 -23.17 10.14 10.52
C LYS A 441 -24.21 10.70 11.48
N ASP A 442 -25.25 11.31 10.93
CA ASP A 442 -26.35 11.88 11.70
C ASP A 442 -27.39 10.84 12.15
N LYS A 443 -27.15 9.56 11.85
CA LYS A 443 -27.99 8.41 12.18
C LYS A 443 -29.42 8.47 11.61
N LYS A 444 -29.67 9.32 10.62
CA LYS A 444 -30.98 9.42 9.95
C LYS A 444 -31.22 8.35 8.90
N TYR A 445 -30.16 7.73 8.38
CA TYR A 445 -30.26 6.73 7.32
C TYR A 445 -29.54 5.45 7.71
N LEU A 446 -30.26 4.33 7.64
CA LEU A 446 -29.69 2.99 7.59
C LEU A 446 -29.61 2.57 6.12
N TYR A 447 -28.43 2.15 5.68
CA TYR A 447 -28.21 1.58 4.37
C TYR A 447 -28.07 0.07 4.49
N VAL A 448 -28.91 -0.64 3.75
CA VAL A 448 -28.96 -2.10 3.73
C VAL A 448 -28.45 -2.58 2.38
N PHE A 449 -27.34 -3.30 2.37
CA PHE A 449 -26.75 -3.86 1.17
C PHE A 449 -27.14 -5.32 1.02
N SER A 450 -27.70 -5.69 -0.12
CA SER A 450 -27.83 -7.07 -0.57
C SER A 450 -26.60 -7.43 -1.42
N LEU A 451 -25.77 -8.37 -0.96
CA LEU A 451 -24.54 -8.79 -1.64
C LEU A 451 -24.78 -9.85 -2.73
N GLY A 452 -25.94 -9.75 -3.36
CA GLY A 452 -26.41 -10.54 -4.48
C GLY A 452 -27.76 -9.97 -4.92
N LEU A 453 -28.34 -10.57 -5.98
CA LEU A 453 -29.59 -10.09 -6.55
C LEU A 453 -30.77 -10.85 -5.94
N PRO A 454 -31.59 -10.24 -5.07
CA PRO A 454 -32.74 -10.93 -4.50
C PRO A 454 -33.83 -11.13 -5.56
N ALA A 455 -34.69 -12.13 -5.34
CA ALA A 455 -35.81 -12.40 -6.24
C ALA A 455 -36.76 -11.18 -6.31
N PRO A 456 -37.16 -10.70 -7.51
CA PRO A 456 -38.06 -9.56 -7.64
C PRO A 456 -39.43 -9.81 -7.00
N GLY A 457 -39.98 -8.81 -6.31
CA GLY A 457 -41.30 -8.89 -5.68
C GLY A 457 -41.38 -9.85 -4.48
N SER A 458 -40.24 -10.35 -3.99
CA SER A 458 -40.18 -11.17 -2.80
C SER A 458 -40.06 -10.31 -1.54
N ASP A 459 -40.44 -10.89 -0.40
CA ASP A 459 -40.27 -10.24 0.89
C ASP A 459 -38.86 -10.52 1.43
N LEU A 460 -38.11 -9.44 1.70
CA LEU A 460 -36.81 -9.47 2.34
C LEU A 460 -36.95 -8.98 3.78
N VAL A 461 -36.70 -9.88 4.73
CA VAL A 461 -36.71 -9.56 6.16
C VAL A 461 -35.32 -9.09 6.59
N ILE A 462 -35.26 -7.89 7.16
CA ILE A 462 -34.05 -7.32 7.77
C ILE A 462 -33.93 -7.88 9.19
N ARG A 463 -32.99 -8.80 9.39
CA ARG A 463 -32.81 -9.57 10.65
C ARG A 463 -32.04 -8.79 11.71
N THR A 464 -32.29 -7.48 11.79
CA THR A 464 -31.70 -6.60 12.80
C THR A 464 -32.81 -5.66 13.25
N PRO A 465 -33.11 -5.59 14.56
CA PRO A 465 -34.17 -4.73 15.06
C PRO A 465 -33.95 -3.28 14.65
N ILE A 466 -35.02 -2.63 14.19
CA ILE A 466 -35.03 -1.19 13.95
C ILE A 466 -35.65 -0.52 15.17
N GLU A 467 -34.82 0.18 15.94
CA GLU A 467 -35.21 0.82 17.20
C GLU A 467 -35.86 2.20 17.02
N SER A 468 -35.71 2.81 15.84
CA SER A 468 -36.36 4.08 15.48
C SER A 468 -37.58 3.84 14.58
N GLY A 469 -38.51 4.79 14.56
CA GLY A 469 -39.57 4.81 13.55
C GLY A 469 -38.98 4.91 12.14
N ILE A 470 -39.70 4.40 11.14
CA ILE A 470 -39.29 4.43 9.74
C ILE A 470 -40.22 5.38 8.99
N LYS A 471 -39.64 6.40 8.36
CA LYS A 471 -40.38 7.34 7.50
C LYS A 471 -40.56 6.79 6.10
N LYS A 472 -39.49 6.17 5.54
CA LYS A 472 -39.46 5.76 4.14
C LYS A 472 -38.43 4.65 3.91
N VAL A 473 -38.76 3.73 3.00
CA VAL A 473 -37.82 2.75 2.45
C VAL A 473 -37.78 2.91 0.94
N SER A 474 -36.58 3.01 0.37
CA SER A 474 -36.38 3.19 -1.06
C SER A 474 -35.13 2.50 -1.58
N VAL A 475 -35.03 2.34 -2.89
CA VAL A 475 -33.82 1.83 -3.55
C VAL A 475 -32.89 3.00 -3.83
N LEU A 476 -31.67 2.95 -3.32
CA LEU A 476 -30.69 4.00 -3.56
C LEU A 476 -30.29 4.03 -5.04
N GLY A 477 -30.25 5.24 -5.60
CA GLY A 477 -29.86 5.48 -6.98
C GLY A 477 -30.98 5.38 -8.02
N SER A 478 -32.08 4.65 -7.78
CA SER A 478 -33.31 4.82 -8.58
C SER A 478 -34.36 5.68 -7.87
N GLY A 479 -34.30 5.76 -6.53
CA GLY A 479 -35.27 6.48 -5.72
C GLY A 479 -36.63 5.78 -5.63
N LYS A 480 -36.74 4.55 -6.16
CA LYS A 480 -37.97 3.76 -6.13
C LYS A 480 -38.36 3.48 -4.68
N GLU A 481 -39.51 4.00 -4.27
CA GLU A 481 -40.09 3.70 -2.96
C GLU A 481 -40.61 2.26 -2.92
N LEU A 482 -40.39 1.60 -1.79
CA LEU A 482 -40.74 0.20 -1.57
C LEU A 482 -41.93 0.08 -0.65
N ARG A 483 -42.69 -1.02 -0.80
CA ARG A 483 -43.65 -1.43 0.23
C ARG A 483 -42.88 -2.11 1.35
N TRP A 484 -43.26 -1.81 2.59
CA TRP A 484 -42.62 -2.38 3.76
C TRP A 484 -43.59 -2.42 4.96
N THR A 485 -43.27 -3.27 5.92
CA THR A 485 -43.95 -3.37 7.22
C THR A 485 -42.92 -3.61 8.32
N VAL A 486 -43.27 -3.28 9.55
CA VAL A 486 -42.48 -3.62 10.73
C VAL A 486 -43.33 -4.50 11.64
N THR A 487 -42.82 -5.68 11.98
CA THR A 487 -43.44 -6.63 12.91
C THR A 487 -42.35 -7.08 13.88
N ASP A 488 -42.61 -7.01 15.19
CA ASP A 488 -41.64 -7.35 16.24
C ASP A 488 -40.28 -6.65 16.07
N ASN A 489 -40.32 -5.35 15.70
CA ASN A 489 -39.17 -4.50 15.38
C ASN A 489 -38.32 -4.95 14.17
N LEU A 490 -38.77 -5.95 13.40
CA LEU A 490 -38.09 -6.38 12.17
C LEU A 490 -38.75 -5.75 10.95
N LEU A 491 -37.95 -5.10 10.12
CA LEU A 491 -38.38 -4.54 8.84
C LEU A 491 -38.49 -5.64 7.80
N THR A 492 -39.66 -5.76 7.17
CA THR A 492 -39.85 -6.54 5.95
C THR A 492 -40.10 -5.58 4.80
N LEU A 493 -39.30 -5.66 3.73
CA LEU A 493 -39.50 -4.89 2.51
C LEU A 493 -39.81 -5.82 1.34
N THR A 494 -40.69 -5.39 0.43
CA THR A 494 -40.87 -6.08 -0.85
C THR A 494 -39.85 -5.58 -1.85
N THR A 495 -39.03 -6.48 -2.40
CA THR A 495 -37.98 -6.14 -3.35
C THR A 495 -38.57 -5.58 -4.67
N PRO A 496 -37.86 -4.65 -5.33
CA PRO A 496 -38.36 -4.03 -6.55
C PRO A 496 -38.17 -4.94 -7.78
N GLY A 497 -38.58 -4.45 -8.95
CA GLY A 497 -38.27 -5.10 -10.22
C GLY A 497 -36.77 -5.07 -10.56
N PRO A 498 -36.29 -5.93 -11.48
CA PRO A 498 -34.87 -6.01 -11.83
C PRO A 498 -34.24 -4.69 -12.28
N SER A 499 -35.00 -3.81 -12.94
CA SER A 499 -34.52 -2.51 -13.43
C SER A 499 -34.10 -1.54 -12.33
N ASP A 500 -34.63 -1.72 -11.11
CA ASP A 500 -34.27 -0.90 -9.95
C ASP A 500 -33.11 -1.50 -9.15
N MET A 501 -32.82 -2.79 -9.33
CA MET A 501 -31.75 -3.49 -8.61
C MET A 501 -30.39 -3.37 -9.32
N ASN A 502 -29.34 -3.83 -8.65
CA ASN A 502 -27.99 -3.87 -9.19
C ASN A 502 -27.32 -5.21 -8.88
N GLU A 503 -26.79 -5.86 -9.92
CA GLU A 503 -26.17 -7.19 -9.85
C GLU A 503 -24.87 -7.22 -9.04
N LEU A 504 -24.15 -6.09 -8.93
CA LEU A 504 -22.93 -6.03 -8.12
C LEU A 504 -23.30 -6.05 -6.63
N ALA A 505 -24.20 -5.16 -6.22
CA ALA A 505 -24.88 -5.15 -4.92
C ALA A 505 -26.04 -4.15 -4.96
N THR A 506 -27.21 -4.53 -4.44
CA THR A 506 -28.37 -3.62 -4.36
C THR A 506 -28.38 -2.93 -3.00
N VAL A 507 -28.67 -1.62 -2.98
CA VAL A 507 -28.66 -0.82 -1.74
C VAL A 507 -30.07 -0.28 -1.47
N PHE A 508 -30.63 -0.66 -0.33
CA PHE A 508 -31.87 -0.09 0.19
C PHE A 508 -31.55 1.00 1.20
N LYS A 509 -32.21 2.15 1.08
CA LYS A 509 -32.11 3.29 1.99
C LYS A 509 -33.35 3.33 2.86
N VAL A 510 -33.14 3.19 4.17
CA VAL A 510 -34.16 3.30 5.22
C VAL A 510 -33.98 4.66 5.91
N GLU A 511 -34.98 5.54 5.76
CA GLU A 511 -35.03 6.83 6.44
C GLU A 511 -35.71 6.67 7.80
N LEU A 512 -34.98 7.04 8.86
CA LEU A 512 -35.38 6.90 10.24
C LEU A 512 -36.04 8.19 10.77
N GLU A 513 -36.84 8.06 11.83
CA GLU A 513 -37.52 9.17 12.49
C GLU A 513 -36.61 10.18 13.19
#